data_AF-A0A975WER6-F1
#
_entry.id   AF-A0A975WER6-F1
#
_cell.length_a   1.000
_cell.length_b   1.000
_cell.length_c   1.000
_cell.angle_alpha   90.00
_cell.angle_beta   90.00
_cell.angle_gamma   90.00
#
_symmetry.space_group_name_H-M   'P 1'
#
loop_
_entity.id
_entity.type
_entity.pdbx_description
1 polymer ?
#
loop_
_entity_poly.entity_id
_entity_poly.type
_entity_poly.pdbx_seq_one_letter_code
_entity_poly.pdbx_strand_id
1 'polypeptide(L)'
;MLWVQRRCNTRRNPRYNPPPTPRQRGCNIYPLYPVRCTRPQRRGARTSEGFRSRQTLAENLAMTRKNGRNSDGTFARGNPGKPQGARHKATKAVQDLLQGEAEALTRKAIDLAITGDTTALRLCLERIAPPQKDAAISFSLPTIETMDDAASAARAILQAVSCGEITPMEAASVMAVVEQFRRTLELTEIERRIAALEATK
;
A
#
# COMPACT_ATOMS: atom_id res chain seq x y z
N MET A 1 35.94 1.08 38.06
CA MET A 1 34.97 1.54 37.04
C MET A 1 33.66 0.81 37.27
N LEU A 2 32.66 1.50 37.82
CA LEU A 2 31.37 0.94 38.22
C LEU A 2 30.47 0.73 37.00
N TRP A 3 30.19 -0.52 36.64
CA TRP A 3 29.08 -0.87 35.74
C TRP A 3 27.77 -0.82 36.54
N VAL A 4 27.04 0.30 36.42
CA VAL A 4 25.69 0.41 36.99
C VAL A 4 24.72 -0.37 36.10
N GLN A 5 24.43 -1.61 36.51
CA GLN A 5 23.29 -2.38 35.98
C GLN A 5 22.00 -1.63 36.29
N ARG A 6 21.50 -0.85 35.31
CA ARG A 6 20.10 -0.41 35.29
C ARG A 6 19.24 -1.67 35.19
N ARG A 7 18.67 -2.10 36.32
CA ARG A 7 17.65 -3.16 36.34
C ARG A 7 16.49 -2.68 35.45
N CYS A 8 16.19 -3.41 34.39
CA CYS A 8 14.94 -3.21 33.66
C CYS A 8 13.79 -3.47 34.63
N ASN A 9 13.16 -2.37 35.03
CA ASN A 9 12.05 -2.36 35.96
C ASN A 9 10.83 -2.90 35.22
N THR A 10 10.67 -4.21 35.20
CA THR A 10 9.48 -4.90 34.70
C THR A 10 8.31 -4.64 35.66
N ARG A 11 7.84 -3.38 35.70
CA ARG A 11 6.51 -3.08 36.23
C ARG A 11 5.49 -3.69 35.27
N ARG A 12 5.06 -4.92 35.56
CA ARG A 12 3.85 -5.53 35.01
C ARG A 12 2.74 -4.50 35.10
N ASN A 13 2.25 -4.01 33.97
CA ASN A 13 1.11 -3.12 33.91
C ASN A 13 -0.13 -3.90 34.42
N PRO A 14 -0.73 -3.56 35.57
CA PRO A 14 -1.81 -4.35 36.15
C PRO A 14 -3.17 -4.18 35.44
N ARG A 15 -3.20 -3.54 34.26
CA ARG A 15 -4.43 -3.19 33.53
C ARG A 15 -4.63 -3.89 32.18
N TYR A 16 -3.84 -4.91 31.85
CA TYR A 16 -4.10 -5.67 30.63
C TYR A 16 -5.14 -6.77 30.89
N ASN A 17 -6.40 -6.47 30.56
CA ASN A 17 -7.48 -7.45 30.54
C ASN A 17 -7.59 -8.01 29.11
N PRO A 18 -7.21 -9.27 28.85
CA PRO A 18 -7.36 -9.85 27.51
C PRO A 18 -8.85 -9.96 27.15
N PRO A 19 -9.23 -9.76 25.89
CA PRO A 19 -10.62 -9.94 25.46
C PRO A 19 -11.05 -11.40 25.67
N PRO A 20 -12.33 -11.65 26.03
CA PRO A 20 -12.81 -13.02 26.21
C PRO A 20 -12.68 -13.81 24.90
N THR A 21 -12.05 -14.97 24.97
CA THR A 21 -11.95 -15.90 23.85
C THR A 21 -13.35 -16.36 23.42
N PRO A 22 -13.65 -16.46 22.12
CA PRO A 22 -14.92 -17.01 21.68
C PRO A 22 -15.00 -18.48 22.12
N ARG A 23 -16.01 -18.79 22.95
CA ARG A 23 -16.39 -20.17 23.29
C ARG A 23 -16.54 -20.96 22.00
N GLN A 24 -15.67 -21.95 21.81
CA GLN A 24 -15.89 -23.02 20.85
C GLN A 24 -17.20 -23.73 21.22
N ARG A 25 -18.28 -23.42 20.49
CA ARG A 25 -19.40 -24.35 20.34
C ARG A 25 -19.32 -24.91 18.93
N GLY A 26 -19.32 -26.23 18.88
CA GLY A 26 -19.08 -26.99 17.69
C GLY A 26 -20.11 -26.75 16.60
N CYS A 27 -19.59 -26.94 15.38
CA CYS A 27 -20.19 -27.67 14.27
C CYS A 27 -21.69 -27.46 14.04
N ASN A 28 -22.03 -26.75 12.96
CA ASN A 28 -23.00 -27.31 12.03
C ASN A 28 -22.76 -26.80 10.60
N ILE A 29 -22.26 -27.72 9.77
CA ILE A 29 -22.78 -28.05 8.43
C ILE A 29 -23.30 -26.86 7.61
N TYR A 30 -22.48 -26.38 6.67
CA TYR A 30 -22.99 -25.78 5.43
C TYR A 30 -22.48 -26.59 4.24
N PRO A 31 -23.36 -27.18 3.42
CA PRO A 31 -22.95 -28.00 2.29
C PRO A 31 -22.34 -27.14 1.19
N LEU A 32 -21.27 -27.66 0.62
CA LEU A 32 -20.75 -27.30 -0.69
C LEU A 32 -21.86 -27.57 -1.74
N TYR A 33 -22.63 -26.55 -2.12
CA TYR A 33 -23.52 -26.64 -3.26
C TYR A 33 -22.83 -26.12 -4.53
N PRO A 34 -22.70 -26.93 -5.59
CA PRO A 34 -22.31 -26.44 -6.90
C PRO A 34 -23.49 -25.70 -7.55
N VAL A 35 -23.28 -24.45 -7.94
CA VAL A 35 -24.23 -23.68 -8.74
C VAL A 35 -24.27 -24.27 -10.14
N ARG A 36 -25.17 -25.25 -10.37
CA ARG A 36 -25.54 -25.70 -11.72
C ARG A 36 -26.35 -24.59 -12.38
N CYS A 37 -25.77 -23.94 -13.40
CA CYS A 37 -26.50 -23.12 -14.35
C CYS A 37 -27.53 -23.98 -15.10
N THR A 38 -28.79 -23.96 -14.66
CA THR A 38 -29.90 -24.54 -15.43
C THR A 38 -30.19 -23.65 -16.64
N ARG A 39 -29.65 -24.06 -17.78
CA ARG A 39 -29.92 -23.50 -19.11
C ARG A 39 -31.40 -23.71 -19.46
N PRO A 40 -32.17 -22.69 -19.87
CA PRO A 40 -33.55 -22.89 -20.33
C PRO A 40 -33.57 -23.68 -21.64
N GLN A 41 -34.39 -24.72 -21.68
CA GLN A 41 -34.55 -25.61 -22.82
C GLN A 41 -35.46 -24.94 -23.86
N ARG A 42 -34.87 -24.32 -24.88
CA ARG A 42 -35.62 -23.91 -26.09
C ARG A 42 -36.01 -25.16 -26.89
N ARG A 43 -37.27 -25.56 -26.75
CA ARG A 43 -37.96 -26.41 -27.73
C ARG A 43 -38.26 -25.55 -28.96
N GLY A 44 -37.76 -25.97 -30.12
CA GLY A 44 -38.06 -25.35 -31.40
C GLY A 44 -37.59 -26.29 -32.50
N ALA A 45 -38.55 -26.96 -33.14
CA ALA A 45 -38.34 -27.99 -34.14
C ALA A 45 -37.62 -27.47 -35.38
N ARG A 46 -36.77 -28.33 -35.94
CA ARG A 46 -36.26 -28.23 -37.32
C ARG A 46 -37.42 -28.48 -38.28
N THR A 47 -37.69 -27.54 -39.17
CA THR A 47 -38.18 -27.87 -40.50
C THR A 47 -37.09 -27.48 -41.50
N SER A 48 -36.75 -28.45 -42.34
CA SER A 48 -35.74 -28.40 -43.38
C SER A 48 -36.39 -27.97 -44.68
N GLU A 49 -36.32 -26.69 -45.03
CA GLU A 49 -36.61 -26.22 -46.39
C GLU A 49 -36.09 -24.78 -46.54
N GLY A 50 -35.21 -24.55 -47.53
CA GLY A 50 -34.74 -23.20 -47.87
C GLY A 50 -33.22 -22.99 -47.85
N PHE A 51 -32.43 -23.96 -48.31
CA PHE A 51 -31.03 -23.73 -48.66
C PHE A 51 -30.96 -23.09 -50.05
N ARG A 52 -30.92 -21.75 -50.12
CA ARG A 52 -30.12 -20.93 -51.05
C ARG A 52 -30.60 -19.47 -51.14
N SER A 53 -29.62 -18.58 -51.16
CA SER A 53 -29.67 -17.25 -51.80
C SER A 53 -30.26 -16.08 -51.01
N ARG A 54 -29.70 -15.72 -49.83
CA ARG A 54 -29.62 -14.31 -49.37
C ARG A 54 -28.34 -14.05 -48.55
N GLN A 55 -27.20 -14.48 -49.08
CA GLN A 55 -25.93 -13.80 -48.80
C GLN A 55 -25.99 -12.44 -49.53
N THR A 56 -26.57 -11.42 -48.90
CA THR A 56 -26.37 -9.97 -49.19
C THR A 56 -27.27 -9.12 -48.28
N LEU A 57 -27.25 -9.38 -46.96
CA LEU A 57 -27.81 -8.47 -45.95
C LEU A 57 -26.93 -8.34 -44.70
N ALA A 58 -25.76 -8.98 -44.70
CA ALA A 58 -24.70 -8.77 -43.71
C ALA A 58 -23.70 -7.67 -44.15
N GLU A 59 -23.83 -7.14 -45.37
CA GLU A 59 -22.82 -6.25 -45.98
C GLU A 59 -23.13 -4.75 -45.91
N ASN A 60 -24.34 -4.30 -45.55
CA ASN A 60 -24.70 -2.88 -45.74
C ASN A 60 -25.12 -2.07 -44.50
N LEU A 61 -25.01 -2.62 -43.29
CA LEU A 61 -25.19 -1.83 -42.06
C LEU A 61 -24.10 -2.10 -41.01
N ALA A 62 -22.85 -2.27 -41.48
CA ALA A 62 -21.70 -1.82 -40.71
C ALA A 62 -21.74 -0.29 -40.67
N MET A 63 -22.75 0.27 -40.00
CA MET A 63 -22.76 1.64 -39.56
C MET A 63 -21.44 1.86 -38.85
N THR A 64 -20.59 2.63 -39.51
CA THR A 64 -19.32 3.14 -39.03
C THR A 64 -19.48 3.54 -37.57
N ARG A 65 -19.03 2.68 -36.64
CA ARG A 65 -18.81 3.10 -35.27
C ARG A 65 -17.78 4.21 -35.40
N LYS A 66 -18.20 5.46 -35.21
CA LYS A 66 -17.37 6.69 -35.24
C LYS A 66 -16.37 6.68 -34.06
N ASN A 67 -15.62 5.61 -33.92
CA ASN A 67 -14.82 5.31 -32.75
C ASN A 67 -13.35 5.11 -33.12
N GLY A 68 -12.88 5.56 -34.29
CA GLY A 68 -11.44 5.63 -34.63
C GLY A 68 -10.60 4.38 -34.34
N ARG A 69 -11.23 3.19 -34.36
CA ARG A 69 -10.70 1.89 -33.97
C ARG A 69 -11.09 0.84 -35.01
N ASN A 70 -10.23 -0.12 -35.24
CA ASN A 70 -10.44 -1.24 -36.17
C ASN A 70 -11.39 -2.29 -35.54
N SER A 71 -11.88 -3.22 -36.36
CA SER A 71 -12.69 -4.37 -35.92
C SER A 71 -12.00 -5.19 -34.81
N ASP A 72 -10.68 -5.20 -34.81
CA ASP A 72 -9.84 -5.97 -33.90
C ASP A 72 -9.53 -5.21 -32.59
N GLY A 73 -10.15 -4.03 -32.39
CA GLY A 73 -10.01 -3.21 -31.19
C GLY A 73 -8.78 -2.29 -31.14
N THR A 74 -7.86 -2.41 -32.10
CA THR A 74 -6.68 -1.54 -32.25
C THR A 74 -7.05 -0.15 -32.78
N PHE A 75 -6.22 0.86 -32.50
CA PHE A 75 -6.40 2.18 -33.09
C PHE A 75 -6.16 2.13 -34.61
N ALA A 76 -6.98 2.83 -35.38
CA ALA A 76 -6.81 2.91 -36.83
C ALA A 76 -5.46 3.54 -37.19
N ARG A 77 -4.86 3.12 -38.31
CA ARG A 77 -3.60 3.67 -38.83
C ARG A 77 -3.75 5.19 -39.03
N GLY A 78 -2.91 5.98 -38.34
CA GLY A 78 -3.02 7.45 -38.30
C GLY A 78 -3.64 8.02 -37.02
N ASN A 79 -4.13 7.18 -36.11
CA ASN A 79 -4.56 7.58 -34.77
C ASN A 79 -3.53 7.12 -33.72
N PRO A 80 -2.58 7.97 -33.31
CA PRO A 80 -1.55 7.62 -32.32
C PRO A 80 -2.11 7.41 -30.89
N GLY A 81 -3.43 7.51 -30.71
CA GLY A 81 -4.06 7.47 -29.40
C GLY A 81 -3.80 8.74 -28.58
N LYS A 82 -4.15 8.70 -27.30
CA LYS A 82 -3.83 9.80 -26.37
C LYS A 82 -2.37 9.64 -25.92
N PRO A 83 -1.58 10.72 -25.85
CA PRO A 83 -0.20 10.63 -25.39
C PRO A 83 -0.14 10.16 -23.94
N GLN A 84 0.96 9.50 -23.58
CA GLN A 84 1.17 8.98 -22.23
C GLN A 84 1.08 10.13 -21.21
N GLY A 85 0.24 9.95 -20.18
CA GLY A 85 0.00 10.98 -19.16
C GLY A 85 -1.12 11.99 -19.48
N ALA A 86 -1.77 11.92 -20.65
CA ALA A 86 -2.89 12.81 -20.97
C ALA A 86 -4.13 12.53 -20.11
N ARG A 87 -4.46 13.48 -19.22
CA ARG A 87 -5.71 13.44 -18.43
C ARG A 87 -6.94 13.61 -19.32
N HIS A 88 -8.04 12.96 -18.95
CA HIS A 88 -9.32 13.10 -19.65
C HIS A 88 -9.84 14.54 -19.55
N LYS A 89 -10.44 15.08 -20.62
CA LYS A 89 -10.98 16.47 -20.63
C LYS A 89 -11.98 16.70 -19.49
N ALA A 90 -12.85 15.72 -19.24
CA ALA A 90 -13.79 15.76 -18.12
C ALA A 90 -13.07 15.86 -16.75
N THR A 91 -11.98 15.11 -16.55
CA THR A 91 -11.21 15.16 -15.30
C THR A 91 -10.55 16.53 -15.09
N LYS A 92 -10.06 17.16 -16.17
CA LYS A 92 -9.51 18.52 -16.10
C LYS A 92 -10.60 19.53 -15.70
N ALA A 93 -11.74 19.52 -16.38
CA ALA A 93 -12.85 20.41 -16.06
C ALA A 93 -13.33 20.25 -14.61
N VAL A 94 -13.42 19.02 -14.10
CA VAL A 94 -13.78 18.76 -12.69
C VAL A 94 -12.71 19.29 -11.73
N GLN A 95 -11.42 19.12 -12.04
CA GLN A 95 -10.34 19.67 -11.22
C GLN A 95 -10.38 21.20 -11.18
N ASP A 96 -10.61 21.84 -12.32
CA ASP A 96 -10.68 23.30 -12.42
C ASP A 96 -11.87 23.86 -11.62
N LEU A 97 -13.04 23.21 -11.70
CA LEU A 97 -14.22 23.56 -10.89
C LEU A 97 -13.96 23.39 -9.38
N LEU A 98 -13.36 22.26 -8.99
CA LEU A 98 -13.05 21.98 -7.58
C LEU A 98 -12.00 22.95 -7.02
N GLN A 99 -11.03 23.38 -7.83
CA GLN A 99 -10.01 24.33 -7.40
C GLN A 99 -10.61 25.71 -7.12
N GLY A 100 -11.57 26.16 -7.93
CA GLY A 100 -12.26 27.44 -7.73
C GLY A 100 -13.14 27.47 -6.47
N GLU A 101 -13.74 26.33 -6.12
CA GLU A 101 -14.67 26.21 -4.98
C GLU A 101 -14.02 25.63 -3.71
N ALA A 102 -12.71 25.38 -3.72
CA ALA A 102 -12.02 24.65 -2.66
C ALA A 102 -12.21 25.30 -1.27
N GLU A 103 -12.14 26.62 -1.19
CA GLU A 103 -12.32 27.38 0.05
C GLU A 103 -13.76 27.30 0.57
N ALA A 104 -14.74 27.49 -0.32
CA ALA A 104 -16.16 27.44 0.03
C ALA A 104 -16.60 26.03 0.47
N LEU A 105 -16.11 24.99 -0.19
CA LEU A 105 -16.35 23.60 0.20
C LEU A 105 -15.72 23.27 1.55
N THR A 106 -14.52 23.78 1.82
CA THR A 106 -13.83 23.55 3.10
C THR A 106 -14.58 24.20 4.26
N ARG A 107 -15.05 25.44 4.11
CA ARG A 107 -15.88 26.11 5.13
C ARG A 107 -17.17 25.36 5.41
N LYS A 108 -17.91 24.97 4.37
CA LYS A 108 -19.14 24.17 4.53
C LYS A 108 -18.88 22.81 5.19
N ALA A 109 -17.78 22.15 4.87
CA ALA A 109 -17.41 20.89 5.50
C ALA A 109 -17.15 21.06 7.01
N ILE A 110 -16.53 22.17 7.42
CA ILE A 110 -16.33 22.52 8.83
C ILE A 110 -17.68 22.77 9.52
N ASP A 111 -18.57 23.54 8.90
CA ASP A 111 -19.89 23.84 9.48
C ASP A 111 -20.72 22.57 9.68
N LEU A 112 -20.74 21.68 8.68
CA LEU A 112 -21.42 20.38 8.76
C LEU A 112 -20.79 19.46 9.82
N ALA A 113 -19.46 19.49 9.93
CA ALA A 113 -18.75 18.74 10.96
C ALA A 113 -19.13 19.23 12.38
N ILE A 114 -19.22 20.54 12.60
CA ILE A 114 -19.66 21.13 13.87
C ILE A 114 -21.13 20.78 14.15
N THR A 115 -21.96 20.71 13.11
CA THR A 115 -23.39 20.35 13.21
C THR A 115 -23.60 18.86 13.51
N GLY A 116 -22.55 18.04 13.41
CA GLY A 116 -22.56 16.62 13.81
C GLY A 116 -22.60 15.62 12.65
N ASP A 117 -22.28 16.02 11.42
CA ASP A 117 -22.07 15.07 10.34
C ASP A 117 -20.77 14.26 10.59
N THR A 118 -20.97 12.99 10.94
CA THR A 118 -19.88 12.02 11.20
C THR A 118 -18.93 11.83 10.02
N THR A 119 -19.40 11.99 8.78
CA THR A 119 -18.58 11.81 7.58
C THR A 119 -17.65 13.00 7.37
N ALA A 120 -18.18 14.23 7.52
CA ALA A 120 -17.40 15.45 7.47
C ALA A 120 -16.37 15.50 8.61
N LEU A 121 -16.76 15.14 9.83
CA LEU A 121 -15.87 15.04 10.99
C LEU A 121 -14.69 14.09 10.72
N ARG A 122 -14.99 12.89 10.21
CA ARG A 122 -13.97 11.90 9.87
C ARG A 122 -12.98 12.45 8.84
N LEU A 123 -13.47 13.07 7.76
CA LEU A 123 -12.63 13.67 6.72
C LEU A 123 -11.72 14.76 7.28
N CYS A 124 -12.25 15.64 8.13
CA CYS A 124 -11.46 16.67 8.79
C CYS A 124 -10.38 16.07 9.71
N LEU A 125 -10.74 15.09 10.55
CA LEU A 125 -9.81 14.45 11.48
C LEU A 125 -8.69 13.68 10.76
N GLU A 126 -9.01 12.95 9.68
CA GLU A 126 -8.01 12.24 8.87
C GLU A 126 -6.97 13.18 8.24
N ARG A 127 -7.33 14.45 7.97
CA ARG A 127 -6.40 15.46 7.45
C ARG A 127 -5.62 16.20 8.54
N ILE A 128 -6.26 16.49 9.68
CA ILE A 128 -5.64 17.23 10.79
C ILE A 128 -4.68 16.34 11.58
N ALA A 129 -5.10 15.13 11.90
CA ALA A 129 -4.33 14.15 12.65
C ALA A 129 -4.24 12.86 11.81
N PRO A 130 -3.47 12.87 10.71
CA PRO A 130 -3.19 11.63 10.01
C PRO A 130 -2.56 10.65 11.01
N PRO A 131 -2.87 9.34 10.91
CA PRO A 131 -2.24 8.35 11.78
C PRO A 131 -0.73 8.50 11.67
N GLN A 132 -0.07 8.79 12.80
CA GLN A 132 1.38 8.87 12.86
C GLN A 132 1.94 7.51 12.41
N LYS A 133 2.58 7.51 11.23
CA LYS A 133 3.21 6.31 10.69
C LYS A 133 4.48 5.98 11.47
N ASP A 134 5.22 7.03 11.83
CA ASP A 134 6.50 6.93 12.54
C ASP A 134 6.51 8.00 13.64
N ALA A 135 6.69 7.55 14.89
CA ALA A 135 6.90 8.44 16.03
C ALA A 135 8.41 8.67 16.21
N ALA A 136 8.79 9.85 16.70
CA ALA A 136 10.19 10.11 17.03
C ALA A 136 10.58 9.26 18.26
N ILE A 137 11.52 8.34 18.07
CA ILE A 137 12.01 7.46 19.13
C ILE A 137 13.12 8.20 19.88
N SER A 138 12.98 8.36 21.19
CA SER A 138 14.07 8.82 22.06
C SER A 138 14.87 7.60 22.50
N PHE A 139 15.92 7.26 21.76
CA PHE A 139 16.84 6.18 22.09
C PHE A 139 18.28 6.69 22.08
N SER A 140 19.02 6.39 23.15
CA SER A 140 20.44 6.71 23.26
C SER A 140 21.26 5.65 22.55
N LEU A 141 21.56 5.89 21.27
CA LEU A 141 22.44 5.03 20.49
C LEU A 141 23.91 5.35 20.83
N PRO A 142 24.75 4.35 21.15
CA PRO A 142 26.18 4.59 21.39
C PRO A 142 26.86 5.07 20.09
N THR A 143 27.91 5.87 20.22
CA THR A 143 28.71 6.32 19.06
C THR A 143 29.29 5.10 18.33
N ILE A 144 29.17 5.08 17.00
CA ILE A 144 29.70 4.01 16.16
C ILE A 144 30.90 4.57 15.38
N GLU A 145 32.10 4.15 15.75
CA GLU A 145 33.33 4.49 15.03
C GLU A 145 33.96 3.24 14.40
N THR A 146 33.82 2.10 15.07
CA THR A 146 34.40 0.81 14.65
C THR A 146 33.32 -0.25 14.36
N MET A 147 33.73 -1.36 13.74
CA MET A 147 32.84 -2.50 13.49
C MET A 147 32.34 -3.14 14.80
N ASP A 148 33.15 -3.15 15.85
CA ASP A 148 32.77 -3.67 17.17
C ASP A 148 31.73 -2.77 17.86
N ASP A 149 31.77 -1.47 17.59
CA ASP A 149 30.78 -0.52 18.09
C ASP A 149 29.42 -0.74 17.44
N ALA A 150 29.38 -1.13 16.16
CA ALA A 150 28.12 -1.47 15.49
C ALA A 150 27.45 -2.69 16.14
N ALA A 151 28.23 -3.70 16.55
CA ALA A 151 27.73 -4.83 17.32
C ALA A 151 27.24 -4.40 18.71
N SER A 152 27.94 -3.45 19.35
CA SER A 152 27.52 -2.87 20.63
C SER A 152 26.21 -2.09 20.52
N ALA A 153 26.03 -1.31 19.46
CA ALA A 153 24.79 -0.61 19.15
C ALA A 153 23.63 -1.58 18.94
N ALA A 154 23.85 -2.68 18.19
CA ALA A 154 22.85 -3.72 17.99
C ALA A 154 22.40 -4.36 19.32
N ARG A 155 23.33 -4.64 20.23
CA ARG A 155 23.01 -5.14 21.58
C ARG A 155 22.16 -4.15 22.39
N ALA A 156 22.50 -2.86 22.34
CA ALA A 156 21.74 -1.81 23.02
C ALA A 156 20.30 -1.71 22.50
N ILE A 157 20.11 -1.82 21.18
CA ILE A 157 18.78 -1.82 20.54
C ILE A 157 17.97 -3.04 21.01
N LEU A 158 18.55 -4.24 20.98
CA LEU A 158 17.88 -5.46 21.44
C LEU A 158 17.47 -5.38 22.91
N GLN A 159 18.32 -4.78 23.75
CA GLN A 159 18.00 -4.56 25.15
C GLN A 159 16.82 -3.58 25.30
N ALA A 160 16.80 -2.47 24.56
CA ALA A 160 15.69 -1.51 24.60
C ALA A 160 14.36 -2.13 24.16
N VAL A 161 14.38 -2.99 23.14
CA VAL A 161 13.20 -3.79 22.73
C VAL A 161 12.76 -4.73 23.85
N SER A 162 13.70 -5.42 24.49
CA SER A 162 13.37 -6.35 25.59
C SER A 162 12.73 -5.67 26.80
N CYS A 163 13.08 -4.39 27.03
CA CYS A 163 12.54 -3.59 28.13
C CYS A 163 11.28 -2.80 27.73
N GLY A 164 10.86 -2.89 26.46
CA GLY A 164 9.65 -2.25 25.94
C GLY A 164 9.77 -0.74 25.75
N GLU A 165 10.99 -0.21 25.70
CA GLU A 165 11.25 1.22 25.45
C GLU A 165 11.05 1.58 23.96
N ILE A 166 11.24 0.59 23.07
CA ILE A 166 11.11 0.73 21.62
C ILE A 166 10.27 -0.43 21.10
N THR A 167 9.43 -0.18 20.09
CA THR A 167 8.68 -1.25 19.43
C THR A 167 9.61 -2.08 18.52
N PRO A 168 9.30 -3.38 18.27
CA PRO A 168 10.09 -4.19 17.34
C PRO A 168 10.15 -3.61 15.91
N MET A 169 9.09 -2.91 15.48
CA MET A 169 9.03 -2.29 14.14
C MET A 169 10.03 -1.13 14.04
N GLU A 170 10.02 -0.25 15.04
CA GLU A 170 10.96 0.87 15.15
C GLU A 170 12.40 0.39 15.26
N ALA A 171 12.65 -0.65 16.06
CA ALA A 171 13.97 -1.23 16.21
C ALA A 171 14.52 -1.83 14.91
N ALA A 172 13.66 -2.44 14.08
CA ALA A 172 14.05 -2.95 12.77
C ALA A 172 14.52 -1.81 11.85
N SER A 173 13.80 -0.68 11.86
CA SER A 173 14.20 0.52 11.10
C SER A 173 15.55 1.08 11.55
N VAL A 174 15.78 1.18 12.86
CA VAL A 174 17.06 1.68 13.40
C VAL A 174 18.20 0.70 13.12
N MET A 175 17.97 -0.60 13.28
CA MET A 175 18.98 -1.63 12.99
C MET A 175 19.40 -1.62 11.52
N ALA A 176 18.47 -1.34 10.60
CA ALA A 176 18.79 -1.22 9.18
C ALA A 176 19.76 -0.05 8.90
N VAL A 177 19.61 1.08 9.59
CA VAL A 177 20.54 2.22 9.49
C VAL A 177 21.92 1.86 10.02
N VAL A 178 21.99 1.18 11.17
CA VAL A 178 23.26 0.72 11.77
C VAL A 178 23.97 -0.27 10.84
N GLU A 179 23.24 -1.22 10.25
CA GLU A 179 23.80 -2.19 9.29
C GLU A 179 24.34 -1.50 8.03
N GLN A 180 23.65 -0.47 7.52
CA GLN A 180 24.13 0.29 6.38
C GLN A 180 25.45 1.00 6.69
N PHE A 181 25.56 1.62 7.86
CA PHE A 181 26.79 2.28 8.30
C PHE A 181 27.93 1.27 8.50
N ARG A 182 27.65 0.09 9.07
CA ARG A 182 28.61 -1.01 9.22
C ARG A 182 29.22 -1.42 7.87
N ARG A 183 28.38 -1.57 6.84
CA ARG A 183 28.84 -1.89 5.47
C ARG A 183 29.71 -0.80 4.87
N THR A 184 29.40 0.48 5.12
CA THR A 184 30.26 1.58 4.69
C THR A 184 31.63 1.51 5.34
N LEU A 185 31.71 1.25 6.64
CA LEU A 185 32.99 1.06 7.34
C LEU A 185 33.79 -0.11 6.76
N GLU A 186 33.14 -1.24 6.50
CA GLU A 186 33.77 -2.41 5.86
C GLU A 186 34.41 -2.06 4.52
N LEU A 187 33.67 -1.34 3.65
CA LEU A 187 34.17 -0.93 2.34
C LEU A 187 35.38 -0.02 2.49
N THR A 188 35.32 0.99 3.37
CA THR A 188 36.45 1.91 3.58
C THR A 188 37.70 1.21 4.13
N GLU A 189 37.54 0.23 5.02
CA GLU A 189 38.67 -0.53 5.57
C GLU A 189 39.28 -1.46 4.51
N ILE A 190 38.45 -2.09 3.68
CA ILE A 190 38.90 -2.93 2.56
C ILE A 190 39.67 -2.11 1.53
N GLU A 191 39.14 -0.94 1.13
CA GLU A 191 39.81 -0.01 0.21
C GLU A 191 41.17 0.42 0.75
N ARG A 192 41.24 0.79 2.04
CA ARG A 192 42.49 1.18 2.71
C ARG A 192 43.53 0.06 2.65
N ARG A 193 43.12 -1.19 2.92
CA ARG A 193 44.02 -2.35 2.89
C ARG A 193 44.50 -2.68 1.48
N ILE A 194 43.62 -2.59 0.48
CA ILE A 194 44.00 -2.79 -0.92
C ILE A 194 45.02 -1.74 -1.35
N ALA A 195 44.76 -0.45 -1.09
CA ALA A 195 45.69 0.63 -1.44
C ALA A 195 47.07 0.45 -0.78
N ALA A 196 47.12 0.02 0.48
CA ALA A 196 48.39 -0.26 1.16
C ALA A 196 49.18 -1.41 0.51
N LEU A 197 48.48 -2.47 0.07
CA LEU A 197 49.11 -3.60 -0.63
C LEU A 197 49.59 -3.21 -2.03
N GLU A 198 48.83 -2.39 -2.75
CA GLU A 198 49.21 -1.86 -4.06
C GLU A 198 50.41 -0.93 -3.99
N ALA A 199 50.52 -0.12 -2.93
CA ALA A 199 51.67 0.76 -2.71
C ALA A 199 52.98 0.02 -2.33
N THR A 200 52.87 -1.23 -1.87
CA THR A 200 54.03 -2.05 -1.49
C THR A 200 54.61 -2.84 -2.68
N LYS A 201 53.96 -2.78 -3.84
CA LYS A 201 54.28 -3.58 -5.02
C LYS A 201 54.97 -2.75 -6.09
#